data_AF-A0A699ZSV5-F1
#
_entry.id   AF-A0A699ZSV5-F1
#
_cell.length_a   1.000
_cell.length_b   1.000
_cell.length_c   1.000
_cell.angle_alpha   90.00
_cell.angle_beta   90.00
_cell.angle_gamma   90.00
#
_symmetry.space_group_name_H-M   'P 1'
#
loop_
_entity.id
_entity.type
_entity.pdbx_description
1 polymer ?
#
loop_
_entity_poly.entity_id
_entity_poly.type
_entity_poly.pdbx_seq_one_letter_code
_entity_poly.pdbx_strand_id
1 'polypeptide(L)'
;MPDQLRCGQYNDAFTTALNADTATLLWLLGHTSCEAVLGHQPCPLTREVLLSLVSHLTYDLATDTPLKLQWLHQLGCCLHASLAAPPGCG
;
A
#
# COMPACT_ATOMS: atom_id res chain seq x y z
N MET A 1 13.67 -20.30 -7.86
CA MET A 1 13.37 -19.09 -7.04
C MET A 1 12.58 -18.10 -7.91
N PRO A 2 11.23 -18.09 -7.89
CA PRO A 2 10.44 -17.10 -8.64
C PRO A 2 9.47 -16.24 -7.80
N ASP A 3 9.39 -16.42 -6.48
CA ASP A 3 8.38 -15.70 -5.68
C ASP A 3 8.71 -14.21 -5.44
N GLN A 4 9.99 -13.84 -5.58
CA GLN A 4 10.51 -12.50 -5.29
C GLN A 4 10.15 -11.44 -6.33
N LEU A 5 9.72 -11.85 -7.53
CA LEU A 5 9.41 -10.92 -8.62
C LEU A 5 8.13 -10.14 -8.37
N ARG A 6 7.16 -10.69 -7.61
CA ARG A 6 5.85 -10.05 -7.47
C ARG A 6 5.86 -8.90 -6.46
N CYS A 7 6.66 -8.98 -5.40
CA CYS A 7 6.70 -7.94 -4.37
C CYS A 7 7.34 -6.63 -4.85
N GLY A 8 8.45 -6.72 -5.59
CA GLY A 8 9.15 -5.53 -6.12
C GLY A 8 8.29 -4.72 -7.09
N GLN A 9 7.47 -5.39 -7.91
CA GLN A 9 6.63 -4.72 -8.90
C GLN A 9 5.56 -3.82 -8.29
N TYR A 10 4.92 -4.27 -7.20
CA TYR A 10 3.94 -3.43 -6.51
C TYR A 10 4.63 -2.23 -5.85
N ASN A 11 5.71 -2.46 -5.10
CA ASN A 11 6.41 -1.38 -4.41
C ASN A 11 6.86 -0.26 -5.39
N ASP A 12 7.42 -0.63 -6.54
CA ASP A 12 7.87 0.31 -7.56
C ASP A 12 6.71 1.08 -8.20
N ALA A 13 5.61 0.38 -8.52
CA ALA A 13 4.41 0.99 -9.08
C ALA A 13 3.78 2.00 -8.12
N PHE A 14 3.65 1.66 -6.84
CA PHE A 14 3.12 2.56 -5.82
C PHE A 14 4.05 3.74 -5.57
N THR A 15 5.37 3.52 -5.51
CA THR A 15 6.35 4.61 -5.34
C THR A 15 6.29 5.60 -6.50
N THR A 16 6.20 5.08 -7.73
CA THR A 16 6.08 5.90 -8.94
C THR A 16 4.78 6.70 -8.93
N ALA A 17 3.66 6.07 -8.57
CA ALA A 17 2.37 6.75 -8.49
C ALA A 17 2.33 7.82 -7.39
N LEU A 18 2.95 7.55 -6.24
CA LEU A 18 3.11 8.52 -5.14
C LEU A 18 3.95 9.73 -5.54
N ASN A 19 5.00 9.53 -6.34
CA ASN A 19 5.89 10.59 -6.81
C ASN A 19 5.33 11.35 -8.01
N ALA A 20 4.38 10.77 -8.75
CA ALA A 20 3.70 11.42 -9.85
C ALA A 20 2.61 12.36 -9.32
N ASP A 21 1.40 11.87 -9.09
CA ASP A 21 0.23 12.68 -8.73
C ASP A 21 -0.86 11.82 -8.08
N THR A 22 -1.72 12.47 -7.30
CA THR A 22 -2.89 11.83 -6.67
C THR A 22 -3.82 11.16 -7.68
N ALA A 23 -3.96 11.74 -8.88
CA ALA A 23 -4.78 11.15 -9.95
C ALA A 23 -4.22 9.79 -10.43
N THR A 24 -2.90 9.70 -10.61
CA THR A 24 -2.21 8.45 -10.97
C THR A 24 -2.32 7.41 -9.87
N LEU A 25 -2.18 7.84 -8.61
CA LEU A 25 -2.37 6.99 -7.45
C LEU A 25 -3.80 6.44 -7.37
N LEU A 26 -4.80 7.31 -7.45
CA LEU A 26 -6.23 6.92 -7.47
C LEU A 26 -6.54 5.94 -8.60
N TRP A 27 -6.02 6.20 -9.80
CA TRP A 27 -6.19 5.28 -10.94
C TRP A 27 -5.59 3.90 -10.65
N LEU A 28 -4.40 3.85 -10.05
CA LEU A 28 -3.73 2.60 -9.66
C LEU A 28 -4.52 1.86 -8.57
N LEU A 29 -5.01 2.58 -7.55
CA LEU A 29 -5.82 2.02 -6.47
C LEU A 29 -7.20 1.55 -6.95
N GLY A 30 -7.73 2.12 -8.05
CA GLY A 30 -8.94 1.68 -8.73
C GLY A 30 -8.74 0.44 -9.60
N HIS A 31 -7.58 0.32 -10.24
CA HIS A 31 -7.21 -0.87 -11.03
C HIS A 31 -6.69 -2.03 -10.18
N THR A 32 -6.20 -1.74 -8.98
CA THR A 32 -5.56 -2.72 -8.11
C THR A 32 -6.39 -2.94 -6.87
N SER A 33 -6.69 -4.19 -6.51
CA SER A 33 -7.41 -4.47 -5.27
C SER A 33 -6.48 -4.34 -4.07
N CYS A 34 -6.90 -3.63 -3.02
CA CYS A 34 -6.13 -3.50 -1.78
C CYS A 34 -5.80 -4.87 -1.18
N GLU A 35 -6.74 -5.83 -1.25
CA GLU A 35 -6.56 -7.20 -0.76
C GLU A 35 -5.54 -7.98 -1.58
N ALA A 36 -5.45 -7.74 -2.89
CA ALA A 36 -4.45 -8.39 -3.75
C ALA A 36 -3.02 -7.90 -3.44
N VAL A 37 -2.87 -6.66 -2.95
CA VAL A 37 -1.57 -6.08 -2.59
C VAL A 37 -1.26 -6.32 -1.12
N LEU A 38 -2.10 -5.82 -0.22
CA LEU A 38 -1.90 -5.80 1.22
C LEU A 38 -2.32 -7.11 1.90
N GLY A 39 -3.14 -7.95 1.24
CA GLY A 39 -3.51 -9.27 1.75
C GLY A 39 -2.41 -10.33 1.61
N HIS A 40 -1.33 -10.04 0.88
CA HIS A 40 -0.15 -10.88 0.88
C HIS A 40 0.63 -10.69 2.19
N GLN A 41 1.00 -11.79 2.87
CA GLN A 41 1.90 -11.77 4.01
C GLN A 41 3.18 -12.57 3.69
N PRO A 42 4.37 -11.96 3.77
CA PRO A 42 4.64 -10.59 4.21
C PRO A 42 4.17 -9.52 3.21
N CYS A 43 3.67 -8.37 3.70
CA CYS A 43 3.14 -7.29 2.84
C CYS A 43 4.22 -6.92 1.80
N PRO A 44 3.92 -6.91 0.48
CA PRO A 44 4.89 -6.67 -0.59
C PRO A 44 5.36 -5.21 -0.64
N LEU A 45 4.67 -4.31 0.07
CA LEU A 45 4.98 -2.90 0.18
C LEU A 45 5.89 -2.62 1.37
N THR A 46 6.88 -1.75 1.14
CA THR A 46 7.74 -1.25 2.21
C THR A 46 6.99 -0.29 3.14
N ARG A 47 7.50 -0.16 4.38
CA ARG A 47 6.93 0.74 5.38
C ARG A 47 6.84 2.19 4.91
N GLU A 48 7.83 2.64 4.14
CA GLU A 48 7.86 4.01 3.60
C GLU A 48 6.74 4.25 2.59
N VAL A 49 6.50 3.27 1.69
CA VAL A 49 5.41 3.34 0.72
C VAL A 49 4.05 3.29 1.42
N LEU A 50 3.89 2.45 2.45
CA LEU A 50 2.67 2.39 3.25
C LEU A 50 2.37 3.74 3.94
N LEU A 51 3.37 4.34 4.60
CA LEU A 51 3.23 5.64 5.25
C LEU A 51 2.89 6.75 4.24
N SER A 52 3.62 6.78 3.12
CA SER A 52 3.40 7.75 2.06
C SER A 52 2.00 7.63 1.47
N LEU A 53 1.53 6.40 1.22
CA LEU A 53 0.15 6.12 0.80
C LEU A 53 -0.87 6.65 1.81
N VAL A 54 -0.69 6.35 3.10
CA VAL A 54 -1.62 6.84 4.14
C VAL A 54 -1.67 8.35 4.14
N SER A 55 -0.52 9.02 4.25
CA SER A 55 -0.45 10.48 4.28
C SER A 55 -1.06 11.10 3.03
N HIS A 56 -0.72 10.57 1.85
CA HIS A 56 -1.24 11.04 0.57
C HIS A 56 -2.76 10.86 0.45
N LEU A 57 -3.30 9.72 0.87
CA LEU A 57 -4.73 9.44 0.87
C LEU A 57 -5.50 10.30 1.87
N THR A 58 -4.92 10.56 3.06
CA THR A 58 -5.55 11.43 4.06
C THR A 58 -5.53 12.91 3.68
N TYR A 59 -4.59 13.32 2.82
CA TYR A 59 -4.45 14.72 2.40
C TYR A 59 -5.65 15.18 1.56
N ASP A 60 -6.16 14.33 0.67
CA ASP A 60 -7.33 14.63 -0.15
C ASP A 60 -8.37 13.51 -0.03
N LEU A 61 -9.28 13.59 0.96
CA LEU A 61 -10.37 12.61 1.12
C LEU A 61 -11.67 13.02 0.40
N ALA A 62 -11.66 14.18 -0.27
CA ALA A 62 -12.82 14.80 -0.88
C ALA A 62 -13.33 14.06 -2.13
N THR A 63 -12.48 13.27 -2.80
CA THR A 63 -12.80 12.48 -3.99
C THR A 63 -12.52 10.99 -3.76
N ASP A 64 -13.41 10.13 -4.29
CA ASP A 64 -13.30 8.65 -4.22
C ASP A 64 -13.16 8.10 -2.80
N THR A 65 -13.90 8.70 -1.86
CA THR A 65 -13.89 8.40 -0.43
C THR A 65 -14.03 6.90 -0.08
N PRO A 66 -14.94 6.09 -0.66
CA PRO A 66 -15.09 4.70 -0.25
C PRO A 66 -13.85 3.85 -0.58
N LEU A 67 -13.22 4.09 -1.73
CA LEU A 67 -12.02 3.38 -2.15
C LEU A 67 -10.82 3.81 -1.30
N LYS A 68 -10.62 5.12 -1.09
CA LYS A 68 -9.55 5.62 -0.23
C LYS A 68 -9.67 5.11 1.21
N LEU A 69 -10.88 5.09 1.76
CA LEU A 69 -11.14 4.57 3.11
C LEU A 69 -10.82 3.08 3.23
N GLN A 70 -11.20 2.27 2.24
CA GLN A 70 -10.86 0.85 2.20
C GLN A 70 -9.34 0.65 2.23
N TRP A 71 -8.62 1.38 1.38
CA TRP A 71 -7.16 1.34 1.35
C TRP A 71 -6.54 1.82 2.66
N LEU A 72 -6.97 2.95 3.21
CA LEU A 72 -6.49 3.49 4.49
C LEU A 72 -6.64 2.48 5.64
N HIS A 73 -7.77 1.79 5.73
CA HIS A 73 -8.00 0.77 6.75
C HIS A 73 -6.99 -0.39 6.64
N GLN A 74 -6.79 -0.92 5.44
CA GLN A 74 -5.84 -2.01 5.20
C GLN A 74 -4.38 -1.59 5.38
N LEU A 75 -4.02 -0.38 4.94
CA LEU A 75 -2.71 0.20 5.16
C LEU A 75 -2.42 0.34 6.66
N GLY A 76 -3.40 0.78 7.45
CA GLY A 76 -3.31 0.82 8.91
C GLY A 76 -3.05 -0.56 9.52
N CYS A 77 -3.76 -1.59 9.05
CA CYS A 77 -3.52 -2.98 9.48
C CYS A 77 -2.13 -3.51 9.09
N CYS A 78 -1.67 -3.35 7.84
CA CYS A 78 -0.31 -3.76 7.41
C CYS A 78 0.76 -2.96 8.17
N LEU A 79 0.58 -1.65 8.34
CA LEU A 79 1.51 -0.82 9.08
C LEU A 79 1.61 -1.31 10.53
N HIS A 80 0.48 -1.55 11.19
CA HIS A 80 0.41 -2.10 12.54
C HIS A 80 1.06 -3.49 12.65
N ALA A 81 0.76 -4.38 11.69
CA ALA A 81 1.37 -5.70 11.61
C ALA A 81 2.89 -5.62 11.42
N SER A 82 3.38 -4.64 10.65
CA SER A 82 4.82 -4.40 10.47
C SER A 82 5.51 -3.90 11.75
N LEU A 83 4.80 -3.21 12.65
CA LEU A 83 5.32 -2.86 13.99
C LEU A 83 5.16 -4.03 14.99
N ALA A 84 4.11 -4.84 14.83
CA ALA A 84 3.81 -5.97 15.71
C ALA A 84 4.57 -7.26 15.35
N ALA A 85 5.36 -7.26 14.27
CA ALA A 85 6.27 -8.36 13.98
C ALA A 85 7.24 -8.55 15.18
N PRO A 86 7.21 -9.69 15.88
CA PRO A 86 8.13 -9.92 16.99
C PRO A 86 9.57 -9.86 16.47
N PRO A 87 10.52 -9.26 17.22
CA PRO A 87 11.95 -9.40 16.93
C PRO A 87 12.35 -10.84 17.21
N GLY A 88 12.10 -11.73 16.25
CA GLY A 88 12.35 -13.15 16.39
C GLY A 88 11.44 -13.97 15.50
N CYS A 89 11.80 -14.11 14.23
CA CYS A 89 11.43 -15.29 13.46
C CYS A 89 12.62 -15.72 12.60
N GLY A 90 13.26 -16.81 13.07
CA GLY A 90 13.97 -17.82 12.27
C GLY A 90 15.33 -17.46 11.74
#